data_AF-A0A6G7BMW9-F1
#
_entry.id   AF-A0A6G7BMW9-F1
#
_cell.length_a   1.000
_cell.length_b   1.000
_cell.length_c   1.000
_cell.angle_alpha   90.00
_cell.angle_beta   90.00
_cell.angle_gamma   90.00
#
_symmetry.space_group_name_H-M   'P 1'
#
loop_
_entity.id
_entity.type
_entity.pdbx_description
1 polymer ?
#
loop_
_entity_poly.entity_id
_entity_poly.type
_entity_poly.pdbx_seq_one_letter_code
_entity_poly.pdbx_strand_id
1 'polypeptide(L)'
;TLTRSFQMLKLNFHVRKTAKGTIVNVEKWFGKRKEVAAVRTVYTHITNMVKGVTVGFQYKMRAVYAHFPINCVISNNNQSVEIRNFLGQK
;
A
#
# COMPACT_ATOMS: atom_id res chain seq x y z
N THR A 1 10.16 -8.47 -5.35
CA THR A 1 10.78 -7.13 -5.24
C THR A 1 9.71 -6.07 -5.46
N LEU A 2 9.75 -4.94 -4.74
CA LEU A 2 8.72 -3.89 -4.78
C LEU A 2 9.30 -2.61 -5.39
N THR A 3 8.61 -2.03 -6.39
CA THR A 3 9.01 -0.78 -7.07
C THR A 3 7.87 0.24 -7.02
N ARG A 4 8.20 1.52 -6.78
CA ARG A 4 7.21 2.61 -6.77
C ARG A 4 7.88 3.94 -7.14
N SER A 5 7.25 4.71 -8.03
CA SER A 5 7.73 6.04 -8.44
C SER A 5 7.11 7.16 -7.60
N PHE A 6 7.92 8.15 -7.23
CA PHE A 6 7.49 9.38 -6.53
C PHE A 6 7.83 10.66 -7.32
N GLN A 7 8.06 10.55 -8.64
CA GLN A 7 8.53 11.65 -9.48
C GLN A 7 7.64 12.90 -9.43
N MET A 8 6.33 12.75 -9.26
CA MET A 8 5.38 13.86 -9.20
C MET A 8 5.62 14.80 -8.00
N LEU A 9 6.19 14.31 -6.90
CA LEU A 9 6.27 15.06 -5.63
C LEU A 9 7.45 16.04 -5.57
N LYS A 10 8.36 16.04 -6.57
CA LYS A 10 9.56 16.90 -6.63
C LYS A 10 10.29 16.99 -5.27
N LEU A 11 10.62 15.83 -4.72
CA LEU A 11 11.34 15.63 -3.46
C LEU A 11 12.76 15.15 -3.75
N ASN A 12 13.71 15.53 -2.90
CA ASN A 12 15.08 15.04 -2.99
C ASN A 12 15.24 13.80 -2.12
N PHE A 13 15.88 12.78 -2.69
CA PHE A 13 16.15 11.51 -2.02
C PHE A 13 17.66 11.30 -1.92
N HIS A 14 18.15 11.06 -0.71
CA HIS A 14 19.54 10.71 -0.45
C HIS A 14 19.61 9.40 0.31
N VAL A 15 20.34 8.43 -0.25
CA VAL A 15 20.57 7.13 0.39
C VAL A 15 22.01 7.09 0.90
N ARG A 16 22.17 6.85 2.20
CA ARG A 16 23.49 6.71 2.85
C ARG A 16 23.60 5.30 3.42
N LYS A 17 24.64 4.58 3.03
CA LYS A 17 24.97 3.27 3.62
C LYS A 17 25.92 3.50 4.79
N THR A 18 25.56 2.98 5.96
CA THR A 18 26.35 3.04 7.19
C THR A 18 26.64 1.61 7.65
N ALA A 19 27.67 1.42 8.48
CA ALA A 19 27.97 0.11 9.06
C ALA A 19 26.78 -0.53 9.82
N LYS A 20 25.86 0.28 10.34
CA LYS A 20 24.65 -0.15 11.06
C LYS A 20 23.40 -0.33 10.18
N GLY A 21 23.49 -0.04 8.87
CA GLY A 21 22.36 -0.17 7.94
C GLY A 21 22.26 0.94 6.90
N THR A 22 21.20 0.90 6.10
CA THR A 22 20.92 1.91 5.06
C THR A 22 19.96 2.95 5.58
N ILE A 23 20.33 4.22 5.48
CA ILE A 23 19.51 5.38 5.87
C ILE A 23 19.02 6.06 4.59
N VAL A 24 17.71 6.33 4.53
CA VAL A 24 17.08 7.06 3.42
C VAL A 24 16.59 8.40 3.94
N ASN A 25 17.19 9.48 3.46
CA ASN A 25 16.78 10.85 3.74
C ASN A 25 15.88 11.36 2.62
N VAL A 26 14.73 11.91 2.98
CA VAL A 26 13.78 12.55 2.07
C VAL A 26 13.62 14.00 2.51
N GLU A 27 13.93 14.92 1.62
CA GLU A 27 13.94 16.35 1.95
C GLU A 27 13.25 17.19 0.87
N LYS A 28 12.75 18.35 1.30
CA LYS A 28 12.16 19.36 0.44
C LYS A 28 12.64 20.74 0.87
N TRP A 29 13.39 21.38 0.00
CA TRP A 29 13.84 22.76 0.18
C TRP A 29 12.69 23.73 -0.08
N PHE A 30 12.53 24.73 0.81
CA PHE A 30 11.51 25.79 0.70
C PHE A 30 10.08 25.27 0.45
N GLY A 31 9.73 24.15 1.08
CA GLY A 31 8.44 23.48 0.85
C GLY A 31 7.24 24.27 1.36
N LYS A 32 6.21 24.42 0.52
CA LYS A 32 4.90 24.90 0.95
C LYS A 32 4.21 23.84 1.82
N ARG A 33 3.18 24.22 2.59
CA ARG A 33 2.44 23.32 3.51
C ARG A 33 2.07 21.96 2.89
N LYS A 34 1.60 21.94 1.64
CA LYS A 34 1.26 20.69 0.93
C LYS A 34 2.47 19.81 0.60
N GLU A 35 3.61 20.42 0.27
CA GLU A 35 4.83 19.70 -0.10
C GLU A 35 5.52 19.13 1.15
N VAL A 36 5.48 19.84 2.28
CA VAL A 36 5.96 19.32 3.57
C VAL A 36 5.14 18.08 3.98
N ALA A 37 3.82 18.11 3.79
CA ALA A 37 2.99 16.93 4.03
C ALA A 37 3.36 15.74 3.13
N ALA A 38 3.77 15.99 1.88
CA ALA A 38 4.21 14.95 0.96
C ALA A 38 5.46 14.20 1.44
N VAL A 39 6.40 14.88 2.12
CA VAL A 39 7.57 14.22 2.74
C VAL A 39 7.12 13.13 3.72
N ARG A 40 6.13 13.43 4.56
CA ARG A 40 5.57 12.45 5.51
C ARG A 40 4.88 11.30 4.80
N THR A 41 4.14 11.58 3.72
CA THR A 41 3.49 10.55 2.90
C THR A 41 4.51 9.58 2.29
N VAL A 42 5.62 10.11 1.76
CA VAL A 42 6.69 9.27 1.20
C VAL A 42 7.35 8.42 2.29
N TYR A 43 7.65 9.01 3.45
CA TYR A 43 8.15 8.26 4.60
C TYR A 43 7.22 7.08 4.94
N THR A 44 5.91 7.31 5.04
CA THR A 44 4.95 6.24 5.31
C THR A 44 4.92 5.18 4.22
N HIS A 45 5.03 5.56 2.94
CA HIS A 45 5.10 4.60 1.86
C HIS A 45 6.35 3.73 1.92
N ILE A 46 7.53 4.32 2.15
CA ILE A 46 8.79 3.55 2.28
C ILE A 46 8.70 2.58 3.45
N THR A 47 8.22 3.04 4.63
CA THR A 47 8.05 2.14 5.79
C THR A 47 7.08 0.99 5.50
N ASN A 48 6.00 1.24 4.74
CA ASN A 48 5.09 0.19 4.31
C ASN A 48 5.72 -0.74 3.28
N MET A 49 6.51 -0.24 2.34
CA MET A 49 7.25 -1.08 1.38
C MET A 49 8.24 -2.00 2.09
N VAL A 50 8.97 -1.49 3.10
CA VAL A 50 9.87 -2.30 3.93
C VAL A 50 9.09 -3.39 4.67
N LYS A 51 8.01 -3.02 5.37
CA LYS A 51 7.14 -4.01 6.05
C LYS A 51 6.59 -5.05 5.07
N GLY A 52 6.22 -4.64 3.86
CA GLY A 52 5.67 -5.51 2.82
C GLY A 52 6.66 -6.55 2.31
N VAL A 53 7.97 -6.25 2.25
CA VAL A 53 8.98 -7.24 1.84
C VAL A 53 9.52 -8.07 3.01
N THR A 54 9.43 -7.60 4.26
CA THR A 54 9.95 -8.33 5.42
C THR A 54 8.91 -9.24 6.07
N VAL A 55 7.67 -8.76 6.24
CA VAL A 55 6.59 -9.48 6.94
C VAL A 55 5.40 -9.76 6.01
N GLY A 56 5.12 -8.86 5.07
CA GLY A 56 3.93 -8.92 4.22
C GLY A 56 2.70 -8.27 4.86
N PHE A 57 1.60 -8.22 4.11
CA PHE A 57 0.31 -7.69 4.57
C PHE A 57 -0.80 -8.71 4.31
N GLN A 58 -1.69 -8.89 5.29
CA GLN A 58 -2.87 -9.73 5.15
C GLN A 58 -4.11 -8.92 5.52
N TYR A 59 -5.05 -8.79 4.57
CA TYR A 59 -6.37 -8.25 4.82
C TYR A 59 -7.36 -9.41 5.02
N LYS A 60 -8.02 -9.45 6.18
CA LYS A 60 -9.09 -10.41 6.47
C LYS A 60 -10.44 -9.72 6.27
N MET A 61 -11.22 -10.21 5.32
CA MET A 61 -12.54 -9.68 4.99
C MET A 61 -13.61 -10.72 5.36
N ARG A 62 -14.79 -10.25 5.79
CA ARG A 62 -15.93 -11.10 6.14
C ARG A 62 -17.15 -10.68 5.32
N ALA A 63 -17.76 -11.62 4.62
CA ALA A 63 -19.05 -11.42 4.00
C ALA A 63 -20.14 -11.42 5.08
N VAL A 64 -20.95 -10.36 5.12
CA VAL A 64 -22.05 -10.21 6.07
C VAL A 64 -23.36 -10.14 5.28
N TYR A 65 -24.34 -10.93 5.70
CA TYR A 65 -25.66 -11.00 5.08
C TYR A 65 -26.75 -11.18 6.15
N ALA A 66 -27.98 -10.78 5.82
CA ALA A 66 -29.14 -10.98 6.67
C ALA A 66 -30.09 -12.03 6.08
N HIS A 67 -30.60 -11.79 4.86
CA HIS A 67 -31.58 -12.67 4.20
C HIS A 67 -30.98 -13.49 3.06
N PHE A 68 -30.22 -12.86 2.16
CA PHE A 68 -29.64 -13.54 1.01
C PHE A 68 -28.17 -13.90 1.29
N PRO A 69 -27.82 -15.20 1.40
CA PRO A 69 -26.44 -15.61 1.61
C PRO A 69 -25.58 -15.23 0.40
N ILE A 70 -24.46 -14.55 0.67
CA ILE A 70 -23.50 -14.12 -0.36
C ILE A 70 -22.49 -15.24 -0.60
N ASN A 71 -22.36 -15.69 -1.84
CA ASN A 71 -21.39 -16.71 -2.22
C ASN A 71 -20.12 -16.05 -2.80
N CYS A 72 -18.98 -16.28 -2.16
CA CYS A 72 -17.68 -15.81 -2.64
C CYS A 72 -16.87 -17.01 -3.17
N VAL A 73 -16.71 -17.11 -4.49
CA VAL A 73 -15.94 -18.18 -5.14
C VAL A 73 -14.61 -17.61 -5.61
N ILE A 74 -13.51 -18.25 -5.24
CA ILE A 74 -12.18 -17.86 -5.71
C ILE A 74 -11.92 -18.60 -7.02
N SER A 75 -11.66 -17.86 -8.09
CA SER A 75 -11.47 -18.38 -9.44
C SER A 75 -10.10 -17.93 -9.99
N ASN A 76 -9.75 -18.41 -11.19
CA ASN A 76 -8.52 -18.07 -11.91
C ASN A 76 -7.25 -18.16 -11.04
N ASN A 77 -7.01 -19.31 -10.42
CA ASN A 77 -5.80 -19.58 -9.66
C ASN A 77 -5.52 -18.51 -8.57
N ASN A 78 -6.55 -18.17 -7.79
CA ASN A 78 -6.52 -17.14 -6.73
C ASN A 78 -6.31 -15.69 -7.20
N GLN A 79 -6.61 -15.38 -8.46
CA GLN A 79 -6.48 -14.02 -9.00
C GLN A 79 -7.81 -13.26 -9.07
N SER A 80 -8.95 -13.96 -9.07
CA SER A 80 -10.27 -13.34 -9.07
C SER A 80 -11.17 -13.89 -7.98
N VAL A 81 -12.06 -13.04 -7.47
CA VAL A 81 -13.14 -13.42 -6.56
C VAL A 81 -14.46 -13.11 -7.24
N GLU A 82 -15.24 -14.14 -7.51
CA GLU A 82 -16.61 -14.02 -8.00
C GLU A 82 -17.57 -13.92 -6.80
N ILE A 83 -18.33 -12.84 -6.74
CA ILE A 83 -19.37 -12.62 -5.72
C ILE A 83 -20.72 -12.89 -6.39
N ARG A 84 -21.46 -13.88 -5.89
CA ARG A 84 -22.79 -14.25 -6.38
C ARG A 84 -23.85 -13.98 -5.33
N ASN A 85 -25.09 -13.73 -5.78
CA ASN A 85 -26.25 -13.49 -4.93
C ASN A 85 -26.10 -12.26 -3.99
N PHE A 86 -25.35 -11.25 -4.43
CA PHE A 86 -25.24 -10.00 -3.69
C PHE A 86 -26.60 -9.28 -3.69
N LEU A 87 -27.16 -9.05 -2.51
CA LEU A 87 -28.51 -8.46 -2.33
C LEU A 87 -29.63 -9.20 -3.08
N GLY A 88 -29.48 -10.50 -3.36
CA GLY A 88 -30.50 -11.28 -4.07
C GLY A 88 -30.51 -11.08 -5.59
N GLN A 89 -29.49 -10.42 -6.16
CA GLN A 89 -29.33 -10.31 -7.61
C GLN A 89 -28.87 -11.64 -8.22
N LYS A 90 -29.41 -11.97 -9.40
CA LYS A 90 -28.95 -13.09 -10.22
C LYS A 90 -27.62 -12.77 -10.89
#